data_AF-A0AA38ZE95-F1
#
_entry.id   AF-A0AA38ZE95-F1
#
_cell.length_a   1.000
_cell.length_b   1.000
_cell.length_c   1.000
_cell.angle_alpha   90.00
_cell.angle_beta   90.00
_cell.angle_gamma   90.00
#
_symmetry.space_group_name_H-M   'P 1'
#
loop_
_entity.id
_entity.type
_entity.pdbx_description
1 polymer ?
#
loop_
_entity_poly.entity_id
_entity_poly.type
_entity_poly.pdbx_seq_one_letter_code
_entity_poly.pdbx_strand_id
1 'polypeptide(L)'
;MSKALHQLKKHIDVSNPKTWVVIAAGVAGIVILVETRRRKRRATLLTREGLGAFVERFELLPFPQPPPPASRLLLSGFKFAVTDIFDVKGYVTGFGSTSWKRTHEEATKTAVAVTALLKNGATCVGKTVLDELSFGITGENMDFGSPTNPVLPSHIPGGSSSGSAVAVASQLVDFAIGTDTIGGVRVPASFCGILGYRPSHGTVSTIGVLPSSQSLDTVGWFARDPSILHRVGHILLQINPVEPRRVRNLMIADDLFQLSKVPKQKTVHVVNKVAENLSGFIPTVADPPLKLNSKKAVFSEFHDRAFTLLSIASMSGCCQVTVPLGKHEDFPISVSFIAFHGADKFLLDTVLDMYPSLQEQASITSNSLPLPDTNGDMDASELLKEKGNAAFKGRQWNKAVNYYTEAIKLNETNATYYCNRAAAYLELGCFQQAAEDCSKAILLDKKNVKAYLRRGTARESLLCYKEAAQDFKHALVLEPQNKVANLAEKRLRKLMS
;
A
#
# COMPACT_ATOMS: atom_id res chain seq x y z
N MET A 1 -20.77 -29.07 -67.11
CA MET A 1 -19.93 -28.42 -66.08
C MET A 1 -18.57 -29.13 -65.85
N SER A 2 -17.88 -29.64 -66.88
CA SER A 2 -16.67 -30.48 -66.69
C SER A 2 -15.36 -29.92 -67.26
N LYS A 3 -15.37 -28.77 -67.96
CA LYS A 3 -14.13 -28.12 -68.45
C LYS A 3 -13.72 -26.87 -67.66
N ALA A 4 -14.63 -26.25 -66.91
CA ALA A 4 -14.32 -25.08 -66.07
C ALA A 4 -13.62 -25.44 -64.74
N LEU A 5 -13.82 -26.66 -64.22
CA LEU A 5 -13.21 -27.09 -62.95
C LEU A 5 -11.74 -27.50 -63.05
N HIS A 6 -11.24 -27.78 -64.26
CA HIS A 6 -9.86 -28.27 -64.43
C HIS A 6 -8.83 -27.14 -64.56
N GLN A 7 -9.24 -25.95 -64.99
CA GLN A 7 -8.34 -24.78 -65.02
C GLN A 7 -8.17 -24.08 -63.66
N LEU A 8 -9.12 -24.25 -62.73
CA LEU A 8 -9.05 -23.62 -61.40
C LEU A 8 -8.07 -24.31 -60.43
N LYS A 9 -7.59 -25.52 -60.76
CA LYS A 9 -6.67 -26.30 -59.91
C LYS A 9 -5.18 -26.01 -60.16
N LYS A 10 -4.82 -25.22 -61.20
CA LYS A 10 -3.42 -24.94 -61.57
C LYS A 10 -2.84 -23.64 -61.01
N HIS A 11 -3.62 -22.83 -60.28
CA HIS A 11 -3.15 -21.56 -59.71
C HIS A 11 -3.45 -21.36 -58.22
N ILE A 12 -3.66 -22.43 -57.46
CA ILE A 12 -3.80 -22.35 -56.00
C ILE A 12 -2.48 -22.76 -55.35
N ASP A 13 -1.64 -21.76 -55.08
CA ASP A 13 -0.50 -21.86 -54.19
C ASP A 13 -1.02 -22.02 -52.74
N VAL A 14 -0.65 -23.11 -52.07
CA VAL A 14 -1.16 -23.52 -50.75
C VAL A 14 -0.41 -22.83 -49.60
N SER A 15 0.34 -21.75 -49.87
CA SER A 15 1.13 -21.03 -48.85
C SER A 15 0.48 -19.75 -48.29
N ASN A 16 -0.77 -19.42 -48.64
CA ASN A 16 -1.41 -18.15 -48.22
C ASN A 16 -2.59 -18.38 -47.24
N PRO A 17 -2.59 -17.85 -46.00
CA PRO A 17 -3.57 -18.20 -44.99
C PRO A 17 -4.82 -17.32 -45.14
N LYS A 18 -5.59 -17.46 -46.21
CA LYS A 18 -6.94 -16.86 -46.31
C LYS A 18 -7.91 -17.86 -46.92
N THR A 19 -8.51 -18.68 -46.05
CA THR A 19 -9.60 -19.58 -46.42
C THR A 19 -10.92 -18.82 -46.35
N TRP A 20 -11.69 -18.83 -47.44
CA TRP A 20 -13.03 -18.25 -47.53
C TRP A 20 -14.07 -19.38 -47.63
N VAL A 21 -15.15 -19.29 -46.85
CA VAL A 21 -16.30 -20.20 -46.95
C VAL A 21 -17.51 -19.38 -47.36
N VAL A 22 -18.11 -19.73 -48.49
CA VAL A 22 -19.34 -19.12 -49.02
C VAL A 22 -20.53 -19.92 -48.50
N ILE A 23 -21.43 -19.27 -47.76
CA ILE A 23 -22.70 -19.88 -47.33
C ILE A 23 -23.85 -19.13 -48.02
N ALA A 24 -24.43 -19.82 -49.00
CA ALA A 24 -25.69 -19.53 -49.71
C ALA A 24 -25.77 -18.29 -50.61
N ALA A 25 -26.22 -18.52 -51.86
CA ALA A 25 -26.63 -17.51 -52.81
C ALA A 25 -28.16 -17.34 -52.75
N GLY A 26 -28.63 -16.17 -52.29
CA GLY A 26 -30.03 -15.75 -52.35
C GLY A 26 -30.31 -14.83 -53.55
N VAL A 27 -31.52 -14.91 -54.10
CA VAL A 27 -31.99 -14.42 -55.42
C VAL A 27 -31.97 -12.90 -55.65
N ALA A 28 -31.36 -12.10 -54.79
CA ALA A 28 -31.05 -10.70 -55.09
C ALA A 28 -29.60 -10.46 -54.66
N GLY A 29 -28.72 -10.21 -55.64
CA GLY A 29 -27.26 -10.18 -55.49
C GLY A 29 -26.72 -9.16 -54.48
N ILE A 30 -26.86 -9.47 -53.19
CA ILE A 30 -26.20 -8.80 -52.08
C ILE A 30 -25.30 -9.84 -51.43
N VAL A 31 -23.99 -9.71 -51.67
CA VAL A 31 -22.97 -10.46 -50.97
C VAL A 31 -22.80 -9.82 -49.58
N ILE A 32 -23.38 -10.42 -48.55
CA ILE A 32 -23.11 -10.02 -47.17
C ILE A 32 -21.75 -10.63 -46.77
N LEU A 33 -20.71 -9.80 -46.79
CA LEU A 33 -19.38 -10.17 -46.33
C LEU A 33 -19.33 -10.07 -44.80
N VAL A 34 -19.64 -11.15 -44.08
CA VAL A 34 -19.42 -11.22 -42.63
C VAL A 34 -18.00 -11.67 -42.38
N GLU A 35 -17.11 -10.73 -42.07
CA GLU A 35 -15.78 -11.05 -41.54
C GLU A 35 -15.92 -11.56 -40.10
N THR A 36 -16.14 -12.87 -39.94
CA THR A 36 -16.06 -13.50 -38.63
C THR A 36 -14.61 -13.41 -38.15
N ARG A 37 -14.31 -12.45 -37.27
CA ARG A 37 -13.03 -12.30 -36.56
C ARG A 37 -12.76 -13.51 -35.63
N ARG A 38 -12.51 -14.67 -36.23
CA ARG A 38 -11.97 -15.87 -35.57
C ARG A 38 -10.44 -15.91 -35.59
N ARG A 39 -9.79 -14.73 -35.72
CA ARG A 39 -8.32 -14.56 -35.71
C ARG A 39 -7.73 -13.83 -34.51
N LYS A 40 -8.52 -13.43 -33.51
CA LYS A 40 -7.99 -12.73 -32.32
C LYS A 40 -7.81 -13.59 -31.06
N ARG A 41 -8.16 -14.89 -31.07
CA ARG A 41 -7.99 -15.78 -29.89
C ARG A 41 -6.77 -16.70 -29.93
N ARG A 42 -6.14 -16.91 -31.10
CA ARG A 42 -4.97 -17.80 -31.21
C ARG A 42 -3.63 -17.09 -31.02
N ALA A 43 -3.61 -15.75 -31.11
CA ALA A 43 -2.46 -14.92 -30.70
C ALA A 43 -2.43 -14.63 -29.18
N THR A 44 -3.56 -14.84 -28.47
CA THR A 44 -3.67 -14.64 -27.02
C THR A 44 -3.24 -15.88 -26.21
N LEU A 45 -2.91 -16.97 -26.90
CA LEU A 45 -2.65 -18.30 -26.31
C LEU A 45 -1.24 -18.82 -26.62
N LEU A 46 -0.35 -17.94 -27.11
CA LEU A 46 1.07 -18.07 -26.90
C LEU A 46 1.32 -17.45 -25.53
N THR A 47 1.64 -18.30 -24.55
CA THR A 47 2.20 -17.96 -23.24
C THR A 47 2.85 -16.57 -23.25
N ARG A 48 2.22 -15.58 -22.60
CA ARG A 48 2.76 -14.22 -22.47
C ARG A 48 4.09 -14.31 -21.73
N GLU A 49 5.18 -14.41 -22.46
CA GLU A 49 6.54 -14.34 -21.93
C GLU A 49 6.66 -13.07 -21.08
N GLY A 50 6.84 -13.24 -19.77
CA GLY A 50 6.98 -12.13 -18.83
C GLY A 50 5.67 -11.46 -18.36
N LEU A 51 4.61 -12.25 -18.13
CA LEU A 51 3.40 -11.83 -17.39
C LEU A 51 2.65 -10.62 -17.98
N GLY A 52 2.83 -10.38 -19.29
CA GLY A 52 2.21 -9.24 -19.97
C GLY A 52 2.79 -7.87 -19.59
N ALA A 53 3.98 -7.83 -18.99
CA ALA A 53 4.61 -6.59 -18.55
C ALA A 53 5.03 -5.65 -19.70
N PHE A 54 5.31 -6.21 -20.88
CA PHE A 54 5.88 -5.48 -22.03
C PHE A 54 4.84 -5.21 -23.12
N VAL A 55 4.85 -3.99 -23.63
CA VAL A 55 4.17 -3.59 -24.88
C VAL A 55 5.05 -3.96 -26.07
N GLU A 56 6.36 -3.73 -25.95
CA GLU A 56 7.33 -3.94 -26.99
C GLU A 56 8.69 -4.30 -26.37
N ARG A 57 9.36 -5.33 -26.91
CA ARG A 57 10.70 -5.73 -26.49
C ARG A 57 11.72 -5.35 -27.55
N PHE A 58 12.82 -4.77 -27.10
CA PHE A 58 13.99 -4.43 -27.90
C PHE A 58 15.19 -4.35 -26.96
N GLU A 59 16.41 -4.34 -27.50
CA GLU A 59 17.61 -4.11 -26.70
C GLU A 59 18.32 -2.82 -27.14
N LEU A 60 18.45 -1.87 -26.21
CA LEU A 60 19.36 -0.74 -26.35
C LEU A 60 20.60 -1.04 -25.54
N LEU A 61 21.70 -1.28 -26.25
CA LEU A 61 22.99 -1.53 -25.63
C LEU A 61 23.50 -0.28 -24.91
N PRO A 62 24.21 -0.45 -23.79
CA PRO A 62 24.83 0.67 -23.08
C PRO A 62 25.94 1.31 -23.93
N PHE A 63 26.35 2.51 -23.52
CA PHE A 63 27.54 3.12 -24.08
C PHE A 63 28.79 2.30 -23.70
N PRO A 64 29.83 2.29 -24.56
CA PRO A 64 31.05 1.54 -24.28
C PRO A 64 31.66 1.92 -22.93
N GLN A 65 32.12 0.91 -22.18
CA GLN A 65 32.88 1.13 -20.95
C GLN A 65 34.17 1.92 -21.27
N PRO A 66 34.46 3.02 -20.55
CA PRO A 66 35.71 3.74 -20.75
C PRO A 66 36.93 2.85 -20.43
N PRO A 67 38.04 3.01 -21.16
CA PRO A 67 39.21 2.17 -20.98
C PRO A 67 39.86 2.38 -19.59
N PRO A 68 40.57 1.37 -19.05
CA PRO A 68 41.38 1.54 -17.84
C PRO A 68 42.32 2.74 -17.95
N PRO A 69 42.52 3.54 -16.89
CA PRO A 69 42.24 3.25 -15.48
C PRO A 69 40.83 3.69 -14.99
N ALA A 70 39.91 4.05 -15.88
CA ALA A 70 38.58 4.48 -15.47
C ALA A 70 37.81 3.40 -14.70
N SER A 71 37.09 3.79 -13.64
CA SER A 71 36.27 2.86 -12.86
C SER A 71 35.14 2.25 -13.70
N ARG A 72 34.74 1.03 -13.35
CA ARG A 72 33.58 0.38 -13.97
C ARG A 72 32.32 1.23 -13.79
N LEU A 73 31.50 1.34 -14.83
CA LEU A 73 30.24 2.08 -14.76
C LEU A 73 29.29 1.44 -13.74
N LEU A 74 28.57 2.26 -12.98
CA LEU A 74 27.80 1.86 -11.79
C LEU A 74 26.71 0.81 -12.07
N LEU A 75 26.14 0.82 -13.28
CA LEU A 75 25.08 -0.10 -13.70
C LEU A 75 25.54 -1.11 -14.75
N SER A 76 26.85 -1.29 -14.91
CA SER A 76 27.42 -2.23 -15.87
C SER A 76 26.89 -3.65 -15.65
N GLY A 77 26.16 -4.16 -16.65
CA GLY A 77 25.58 -5.51 -16.64
C GLY A 77 24.14 -5.60 -16.14
N PHE A 78 23.56 -4.50 -15.63
CA PHE A 78 22.14 -4.48 -15.27
C PHE A 78 21.24 -4.27 -16.49
N LYS A 79 20.05 -4.89 -16.44
CA LYS A 79 18.97 -4.73 -17.40
C LYS A 79 17.86 -3.88 -16.80
N PHE A 80 17.29 -2.99 -17.60
CA PHE A 80 16.14 -2.18 -17.19
C PHE A 80 15.08 -2.06 -18.26
N ALA A 81 13.86 -1.73 -17.84
CA ALA A 81 12.77 -1.41 -18.73
C ALA A 81 12.25 0.01 -18.49
N VAL A 82 11.57 0.56 -19.48
CA VAL A 82 10.98 1.91 -19.44
C VAL A 82 9.48 1.80 -19.65
N THR A 83 8.69 2.52 -18.86
CA THR A 83 7.25 2.69 -19.15
C THR A 83 7.05 3.28 -20.57
N ASP A 84 5.98 2.91 -21.28
CA ASP A 84 5.67 3.43 -22.62
C ASP A 84 5.20 4.90 -22.64
N ILE A 85 5.94 5.77 -21.96
CA ILE A 85 5.82 7.23 -21.91
C ILE A 85 7.17 7.91 -22.16
N PHE A 86 8.27 7.15 -22.08
CA PHE A 86 9.62 7.62 -22.35
C PHE A 86 9.95 7.48 -23.83
N ASP A 87 10.43 8.56 -24.42
CA ASP A 87 10.95 8.56 -25.78
C ASP A 87 12.22 7.73 -25.89
N VAL A 88 12.25 6.92 -26.95
CA VAL A 88 13.41 6.14 -27.37
C VAL A 88 13.61 6.41 -28.85
N LYS A 89 14.81 6.84 -29.23
CA LYS A 89 15.12 7.18 -30.61
C LYS A 89 14.78 6.02 -31.56
N GLY A 90 14.00 6.30 -32.60
CA GLY A 90 13.58 5.31 -33.61
C GLY A 90 12.41 4.43 -33.18
N TYR A 91 11.74 4.75 -32.08
CA TYR A 91 10.53 4.06 -31.64
C TYR A 91 9.42 5.09 -31.41
N VAL A 92 8.18 4.71 -31.74
CA VAL A 92 6.99 5.51 -31.41
C VAL A 92 6.62 5.27 -29.94
N THR A 93 6.53 6.34 -29.15
CA THR A 93 6.02 6.30 -27.77
C THR A 93 4.50 6.17 -27.79
N GLY A 94 3.97 5.08 -27.26
CA GLY A 94 2.55 4.74 -27.40
C GLY A 94 1.65 5.34 -26.33
N PHE A 95 2.19 5.85 -25.22
CA PHE A 95 1.43 6.44 -24.12
C PHE A 95 0.32 5.53 -23.57
N GLY A 96 0.54 4.21 -23.61
CA GLY A 96 -0.46 3.22 -23.21
C GLY A 96 -1.67 3.11 -24.17
N SER A 97 -1.62 3.69 -25.38
CA SER A 97 -2.72 3.67 -26.35
C SER A 97 -2.24 3.30 -27.76
N THR A 98 -2.84 2.29 -28.37
CA THR A 98 -2.57 1.93 -29.77
C THR A 98 -3.03 3.00 -30.75
N SER A 99 -4.08 3.75 -30.39
CA SER A 99 -4.57 4.87 -31.19
C SER A 99 -3.58 6.02 -31.19
N TRP A 100 -3.03 6.37 -30.01
CA TRP A 100 -1.95 7.34 -29.89
C TRP A 100 -0.72 6.92 -30.69
N LYS A 101 -0.27 5.67 -30.52
CA LYS A 101 0.89 5.13 -31.25
C LYS A 101 0.71 5.21 -32.77
N ARG A 102 -0.50 5.03 -33.29
CA ARG A 102 -0.75 5.08 -34.76
C ARG A 102 -0.66 6.49 -35.33
N THR A 103 -0.94 7.52 -34.53
CA THR A 103 -1.01 8.92 -35.01
C THR A 103 0.25 9.72 -34.73
N HIS A 104 1.24 9.14 -34.06
CA HIS A 104 2.48 9.81 -33.69
C HIS A 104 3.67 9.17 -34.39
N GLU A 105 4.68 9.99 -34.67
CA GLU A 105 5.91 9.57 -35.33
C GLU A 105 6.93 9.01 -34.33
N GLU A 106 7.97 8.38 -34.86
CA GLU A 106 9.08 7.88 -34.05
C GLU A 106 9.82 9.02 -33.37
N ALA A 107 10.26 8.78 -32.13
CA ALA A 107 11.02 9.78 -31.40
C ALA A 107 12.37 10.01 -32.09
N THR A 108 12.76 11.27 -32.26
CA THR A 108 14.06 11.65 -32.85
C THR A 108 15.22 11.57 -31.85
N LYS A 109 14.90 11.59 -30.55
CA LYS A 109 15.85 11.55 -29.44
C LYS A 109 15.34 10.59 -28.36
N THR A 110 16.28 10.00 -27.63
CA THR A 110 15.98 9.22 -26.43
C THR A 110 15.88 10.15 -25.22
N ALA A 111 14.94 9.88 -24.32
CA ALA A 111 14.73 10.66 -23.10
C ALA A 111 16.02 10.82 -22.29
N VAL A 112 16.14 11.95 -21.58
CA VAL A 112 17.38 12.27 -20.82
C VAL A 112 17.64 11.24 -19.73
N ALA A 113 16.61 10.82 -18.99
CA ALA A 113 16.72 9.80 -17.96
C ALA A 113 17.19 8.44 -18.52
N VAL A 114 16.60 8.00 -19.65
CA VAL A 114 16.98 6.75 -20.33
C VAL A 114 18.43 6.83 -20.81
N THR A 115 18.82 7.95 -21.41
CA THR A 115 20.19 8.19 -21.88
C THR A 115 21.19 8.16 -20.72
N ALA A 116 20.86 8.73 -19.56
CA ALA A 116 21.73 8.72 -18.39
C ALA A 116 22.00 7.28 -17.90
N LEU A 117 20.98 6.42 -17.90
CA LEU A 117 21.12 5.01 -17.50
C LEU A 117 21.96 4.21 -18.50
N LEU A 118 21.73 4.39 -19.80
CA LEU A 118 22.53 3.76 -20.87
C LEU A 118 24.00 4.18 -20.79
N LYS A 119 24.28 5.47 -20.54
CA LYS A 119 25.64 6.00 -20.35
C LYS A 119 26.35 5.43 -19.12
N ASN A 120 25.59 4.93 -18.15
CA ASN A 120 26.11 4.30 -16.93
C ASN A 120 26.11 2.77 -16.99
N GLY A 121 26.02 2.18 -18.18
CA GLY A 121 26.30 0.77 -18.41
C GLY A 121 25.09 -0.16 -18.34
N ALA A 122 23.88 0.36 -18.13
CA ALA A 122 22.65 -0.44 -18.10
C ALA A 122 22.13 -0.71 -19.52
N THR A 123 21.53 -1.88 -19.74
CA THR A 123 20.88 -2.27 -21.01
C THR A 123 19.38 -2.08 -20.92
N CYS A 124 18.76 -1.33 -21.83
CA CYS A 124 17.29 -1.21 -21.86
C CYS A 124 16.70 -2.37 -22.66
N VAL A 125 15.71 -3.08 -22.11
CA VAL A 125 15.15 -4.31 -22.71
C VAL A 125 13.69 -4.17 -23.22
N GLY A 126 13.15 -2.95 -23.23
CA GLY A 126 11.87 -2.68 -23.87
C GLY A 126 10.99 -1.65 -23.17
N LYS A 127 9.81 -1.46 -23.76
CA LYS A 127 8.73 -0.59 -23.28
C LYS A 127 7.66 -1.41 -22.54
N THR A 128 7.28 -0.98 -21.35
CA THR A 128 6.33 -1.66 -20.47
C THR A 128 4.93 -1.05 -20.52
N VAL A 129 3.94 -1.85 -20.14
CA VAL A 129 2.54 -1.45 -20.09
C VAL A 129 2.34 -0.30 -19.11
N LEU A 130 1.46 0.61 -19.52
CA LEU A 130 1.09 1.86 -18.85
C LEU A 130 -0.44 1.97 -18.86
N ASP A 131 -1.06 2.47 -17.80
CA ASP A 131 -2.47 2.90 -17.86
C ASP A 131 -2.63 3.97 -18.95
N GLU A 132 -3.65 3.85 -19.81
CA GLU A 132 -3.79 4.71 -20.98
C GLU A 132 -3.65 6.21 -20.62
N LEU A 133 -2.77 6.93 -21.35
CA LEU A 133 -2.42 8.34 -21.13
C LEU A 133 -1.85 8.65 -19.74
N SER A 134 -1.31 7.64 -19.07
CA SER A 134 -0.91 7.66 -17.65
C SER A 134 -2.06 8.08 -16.71
N PHE A 135 -3.32 7.94 -17.15
CA PHE A 135 -4.50 8.33 -16.40
C PHE A 135 -5.14 7.10 -15.73
N GLY A 136 -4.50 6.65 -14.65
CA GLY A 136 -4.98 5.51 -13.88
C GLY A 136 -4.01 5.09 -12.80
N ILE A 137 -4.50 4.37 -11.79
CA ILE A 137 -3.68 3.79 -10.72
C ILE A 137 -3.85 2.27 -10.61
N THR A 138 -4.42 1.61 -11.61
CA THR A 138 -4.76 0.18 -11.50
C THR A 138 -3.89 -0.72 -12.34
N GLY A 139 -3.32 -0.24 -13.44
CA GLY A 139 -2.61 -1.11 -14.37
C GLY A 139 -3.52 -1.85 -15.33
N GLU A 140 -4.81 -1.50 -15.37
CA GLU A 140 -5.74 -2.03 -16.36
C GLU A 140 -5.63 -1.22 -17.65
N ASN A 141 -5.34 -1.90 -18.76
CA ASN A 141 -5.23 -1.29 -20.08
C ASN A 141 -6.09 -2.07 -21.08
N MET A 142 -6.94 -1.37 -21.84
CA MET A 142 -7.86 -2.04 -22.78
C MET A 142 -7.17 -2.60 -24.03
N ASP A 143 -6.12 -1.92 -24.49
CA ASP A 143 -5.42 -2.27 -25.73
C ASP A 143 -4.39 -3.38 -25.50
N PHE A 144 -3.63 -3.25 -24.41
CA PHE A 144 -2.53 -4.15 -24.07
C PHE A 144 -2.91 -5.17 -22.98
N GLY A 145 -4.09 -5.07 -22.38
CA GLY A 145 -4.48 -5.88 -21.22
C GLY A 145 -3.70 -5.53 -19.96
N SER A 146 -4.16 -6.01 -18.82
CA SER A 146 -3.48 -5.77 -17.53
C SER A 146 -2.28 -6.73 -17.36
N PRO A 147 -1.10 -6.24 -16.94
CA PRO A 147 -0.01 -7.10 -16.49
C PRO A 147 -0.47 -7.96 -15.31
N THR A 148 -0.03 -9.21 -15.25
CA THR A 148 -0.39 -10.10 -14.14
C THR A 148 0.43 -9.73 -12.91
N ASN A 149 -0.25 -9.37 -11.82
CA ASN A 149 0.40 -9.12 -10.54
C ASN A 149 1.09 -10.41 -10.04
N PRO A 150 2.42 -10.41 -9.83
CA PRO A 150 3.16 -11.62 -9.46
C PRO A 150 2.91 -12.08 -8.02
N VAL A 151 2.44 -11.17 -7.15
CA VAL A 151 2.09 -11.48 -5.76
C VAL A 151 0.67 -12.00 -5.65
N LEU A 152 -0.26 -11.41 -6.42
CA LEU A 152 -1.69 -11.73 -6.41
C LEU A 152 -2.26 -11.79 -7.85
N PRO A 153 -2.14 -12.91 -8.58
CA PRO A 153 -2.45 -12.99 -10.01
C PRO A 153 -3.87 -12.58 -10.43
N SER A 154 -4.84 -12.65 -9.52
CA SER A 154 -6.25 -12.28 -9.75
C SER A 154 -6.57 -10.81 -9.41
N HIS A 155 -5.58 -10.05 -8.97
CA HIS A 155 -5.73 -8.65 -8.55
C HIS A 155 -4.92 -7.72 -9.45
N ILE A 156 -5.27 -6.44 -9.39
CA ILE A 156 -4.59 -5.40 -10.13
C ILE A 156 -3.11 -5.29 -9.71
N PRO A 157 -2.17 -5.08 -10.65
CA PRO A 157 -0.77 -4.81 -10.31
C PRO A 157 -0.54 -3.40 -9.77
N GLY A 158 -1.53 -2.50 -9.90
CA GLY A 158 -1.38 -1.07 -9.64
C GLY A 158 -0.84 -0.35 -10.88
N GLY A 159 -0.98 0.97 -10.91
CA GLY A 159 -0.60 1.81 -12.05
C GLY A 159 -0.24 3.24 -11.62
N SER A 160 0.12 4.12 -12.55
CA SER A 160 0.07 3.93 -14.00
C SER A 160 1.20 3.08 -14.58
N SER A 161 2.38 3.02 -13.92
CA SER A 161 3.57 2.28 -14.41
C SER A 161 3.53 0.78 -14.09
N SER A 162 2.42 0.13 -14.42
CA SER A 162 2.09 -1.26 -14.07
C SER A 162 3.09 -2.29 -14.60
N GLY A 163 3.43 -2.21 -15.89
CA GLY A 163 4.34 -3.15 -16.52
C GLY A 163 5.76 -3.03 -15.99
N SER A 164 6.21 -1.83 -15.64
CA SER A 164 7.53 -1.58 -15.01
C SER A 164 7.65 -2.29 -13.67
N ALA A 165 6.64 -2.18 -12.82
CA ALA A 165 6.64 -2.88 -11.54
C ALA A 165 6.56 -4.40 -11.69
N VAL A 166 5.69 -4.91 -12.56
CA VAL A 166 5.59 -6.36 -12.82
C VAL A 166 6.90 -6.90 -13.40
N ALA A 167 7.56 -6.17 -14.30
CA ALA A 167 8.84 -6.60 -14.86
C ALA A 167 9.93 -6.74 -13.79
N VAL A 168 10.00 -5.80 -12.84
CA VAL A 168 10.94 -5.85 -11.72
C VAL A 168 10.56 -6.95 -10.73
N ALA A 169 9.30 -7.02 -10.29
CA ALA A 169 8.84 -8.01 -9.33
C ALA A 169 9.00 -9.45 -9.85
N SER A 170 8.87 -9.64 -11.16
CA SER A 170 8.99 -10.95 -11.83
C SER A 170 10.41 -11.26 -12.33
N GLN A 171 11.40 -10.45 -11.94
CA GLN A 171 12.81 -10.65 -12.27
C GLN A 171 13.13 -10.70 -13.76
N LEU A 172 12.31 -10.02 -14.58
CA LEU A 172 12.59 -9.86 -16.01
C LEU A 172 13.67 -8.79 -16.24
N VAL A 173 13.80 -7.87 -15.29
CA VAL A 173 14.80 -6.80 -15.24
C VAL A 173 15.28 -6.60 -13.80
N ASP A 174 16.43 -5.94 -13.66
CA ASP A 174 17.01 -5.59 -12.35
C ASP A 174 16.32 -4.37 -11.74
N PHE A 175 15.98 -3.40 -12.59
CA PHE A 175 15.22 -2.19 -12.23
C PHE A 175 14.36 -1.73 -13.41
N ALA A 176 13.43 -0.80 -13.16
CA ALA A 176 12.67 -0.16 -14.23
C ALA A 176 12.38 1.30 -13.87
N ILE A 177 12.12 2.13 -14.87
CA ILE A 177 11.70 3.52 -14.66
C ILE A 177 10.27 3.75 -15.13
N GLY A 178 9.56 4.61 -14.42
CA GLY A 178 8.18 4.98 -14.67
C GLY A 178 7.93 6.45 -14.34
N THR A 179 6.68 6.84 -14.40
CA THR A 179 6.25 8.19 -14.01
C THR A 179 5.33 8.14 -12.80
N ASP A 180 5.50 9.10 -11.89
CA ASP A 180 4.63 9.28 -10.74
C ASP A 180 4.08 10.71 -10.74
N THR A 181 2.78 10.83 -11.01
CA THR A 181 2.02 12.08 -10.88
C THR A 181 1.26 12.07 -9.55
N ILE A 182 0.38 11.08 -9.35
CA ILE A 182 -0.44 10.88 -8.13
C ILE A 182 -0.26 9.44 -7.59
N GLY A 183 0.89 8.81 -7.84
CA GLY A 183 1.18 7.45 -7.33
C GLY A 183 1.58 6.43 -8.38
N GLY A 184 1.85 6.88 -9.61
CA GLY A 184 2.13 6.00 -10.74
C GLY A 184 3.33 5.07 -10.58
N VAL A 185 4.22 5.35 -9.62
CA VAL A 185 5.31 4.47 -9.19
C VAL A 185 4.97 3.82 -7.83
N ARG A 186 4.47 4.60 -6.88
CA ARG A 186 4.25 4.14 -5.50
C ARG A 186 3.19 3.05 -5.37
N VAL A 187 2.07 3.17 -6.08
CA VAL A 187 0.97 2.19 -6.06
C VAL A 187 1.42 0.84 -6.62
N PRO A 188 1.97 0.74 -7.85
CA PRO A 188 2.39 -0.54 -8.38
C PRO A 188 3.59 -1.14 -7.64
N ALA A 189 4.47 -0.31 -7.05
CA ALA A 189 5.52 -0.82 -6.15
C ALA A 189 4.93 -1.53 -4.92
N SER A 190 3.94 -0.89 -4.28
CA SER A 190 3.22 -1.45 -3.13
C SER A 190 2.55 -2.78 -3.49
N PHE A 191 1.77 -2.79 -4.57
CA PHE A 191 0.95 -3.93 -4.96
C PHE A 191 1.73 -5.09 -5.54
N CYS A 192 2.90 -4.82 -6.12
CA CYS A 192 3.82 -5.87 -6.59
C CYS A 192 4.88 -6.26 -5.54
N GLY A 193 4.87 -5.66 -4.35
CA GLY A 193 5.76 -6.03 -3.25
C GLY A 193 7.23 -5.70 -3.50
N ILE A 194 7.53 -4.58 -4.15
CA ILE A 194 8.88 -4.13 -4.50
C ILE A 194 9.14 -2.69 -4.02
N LEU A 195 10.40 -2.24 -4.10
CA LEU A 195 10.74 -0.86 -3.81
C LEU A 195 10.31 0.04 -4.97
N GLY A 196 9.75 1.19 -4.64
CA GLY A 196 9.42 2.25 -5.59
C GLY A 196 9.87 3.60 -5.06
N TYR A 197 10.50 4.41 -5.89
CA TYR A 197 11.00 5.72 -5.50
C TYR A 197 10.41 6.81 -6.37
N ARG A 198 9.74 7.77 -5.74
CA ARG A 198 9.27 9.04 -6.31
C ARG A 198 10.25 10.13 -5.88
N PRO A 199 10.99 10.76 -6.80
CA PRO A 199 11.87 11.86 -6.43
C PRO A 199 11.10 13.15 -6.17
N SER A 200 11.80 14.14 -5.60
CA SER A 200 11.28 15.50 -5.51
C SER A 200 11.00 16.08 -6.89
N HIS A 201 10.04 17.02 -6.97
CA HIS A 201 9.71 17.69 -8.23
C HIS A 201 10.93 18.32 -8.89
N GLY A 202 11.04 18.17 -10.21
CA GLY A 202 12.10 18.82 -11.01
C GLY A 202 13.52 18.30 -10.79
N THR A 203 13.75 17.36 -9.86
CA THR A 203 15.11 16.84 -9.61
C THR A 203 15.59 15.88 -10.69
N VAL A 204 14.69 15.09 -11.28
CA VAL A 204 14.99 14.23 -12.42
C VAL A 204 14.37 14.81 -13.68
N SER A 205 15.16 14.89 -14.76
CA SER A 205 14.70 15.47 -16.03
C SER A 205 13.55 14.69 -16.65
N THR A 206 12.48 15.40 -17.01
CA THR A 206 11.32 14.90 -17.76
C THR A 206 11.45 15.16 -19.27
N ILE A 207 12.62 15.59 -19.76
CA ILE A 207 12.84 15.82 -21.21
C ILE A 207 12.79 14.47 -21.95
N GLY A 208 11.91 14.39 -22.95
CA GLY A 208 11.60 13.16 -23.68
C GLY A 208 10.66 12.23 -22.91
N VAL A 209 9.87 12.77 -21.99
CA VAL A 209 8.76 12.08 -21.32
C VAL A 209 7.48 12.80 -21.69
N LEU A 210 6.48 12.08 -22.20
CA LEU A 210 5.19 12.69 -22.52
C LEU A 210 4.53 13.22 -21.23
N PRO A 211 4.03 14.47 -21.21
CA PRO A 211 3.46 15.05 -20.00
C PRO A 211 2.05 14.49 -19.76
N SER A 212 1.79 14.08 -18.51
CA SER A 212 0.44 13.81 -18.00
C SER A 212 -0.08 15.02 -17.24
N SER A 213 0.67 15.47 -16.23
CA SER A 213 0.46 16.73 -15.54
C SER A 213 1.82 17.36 -15.25
N GLN A 214 2.27 18.22 -16.18
CA GLN A 214 3.67 18.68 -16.23
C GLN A 214 4.20 19.29 -14.92
N SER A 215 3.34 19.92 -14.11
CA SER A 215 3.71 20.51 -12.83
C SER A 215 3.88 19.49 -11.68
N LEU A 216 3.38 18.26 -11.86
CA LEU A 216 3.36 17.20 -10.83
C LEU A 216 4.14 15.93 -11.25
N ASP A 217 4.44 15.80 -12.54
CA ASP A 217 5.09 14.63 -13.11
C ASP A 217 6.53 14.48 -12.59
N THR A 218 6.87 13.27 -12.17
CA THR A 218 8.23 12.88 -11.79
C THR A 218 8.64 11.59 -12.48
N VAL A 219 9.93 11.46 -12.80
CA VAL A 219 10.51 10.19 -13.27
C VAL A 219 10.96 9.39 -12.05
N GLY A 220 10.17 8.39 -11.67
CA GLY A 220 10.49 7.49 -10.57
C GLY A 220 11.02 6.15 -11.07
N TRP A 221 11.46 5.31 -10.14
CA TRP A 221 12.06 4.01 -10.46
C TRP A 221 11.74 2.93 -9.44
N PHE A 222 11.92 1.68 -9.88
CA PHE A 222 11.59 0.47 -9.16
C PHE A 222 12.82 -0.44 -9.04
N ALA A 223 12.97 -1.13 -7.92
CA ALA A 223 13.96 -2.19 -7.76
C ALA A 223 13.48 -3.22 -6.71
N ARG A 224 14.11 -4.40 -6.69
CA ARG A 224 13.95 -5.36 -5.58
C ARG A 224 15.00 -5.16 -4.50
N ASP A 225 16.21 -4.77 -4.90
CA ASP A 225 17.35 -4.55 -4.03
C ASP A 225 17.51 -3.05 -3.73
N PRO A 226 17.56 -2.62 -2.45
CA PRO A 226 17.80 -1.22 -2.08
C PRO A 226 19.11 -0.66 -2.64
N SER A 227 20.13 -1.50 -2.84
CA SER A 227 21.42 -1.11 -3.43
C SER A 227 21.27 -0.70 -4.89
N ILE A 228 20.41 -1.41 -5.64
CA ILE A 228 20.10 -1.06 -7.04
C ILE A 228 19.25 0.22 -7.07
N LEU A 229 18.25 0.32 -6.19
CA LEU A 229 17.43 1.53 -6.05
C LEU A 229 18.31 2.77 -5.80
N HIS A 230 19.30 2.65 -4.91
CA HIS A 230 20.25 3.70 -4.55
C HIS A 230 21.17 4.09 -5.72
N ARG A 231 21.77 3.11 -6.41
CA ARG A 231 22.64 3.36 -7.57
C ARG A 231 21.90 4.06 -8.71
N VAL A 232 20.66 3.68 -8.99
CA VAL A 232 19.81 4.34 -9.99
C VAL A 232 19.54 5.79 -9.55
N GLY A 233 19.21 5.99 -8.27
CA GLY A 233 19.05 7.32 -7.69
C GLY A 233 20.28 8.21 -7.83
N HIS A 234 21.48 7.68 -7.54
CA HIS A 234 22.73 8.42 -7.70
C HIS A 234 22.92 8.96 -9.13
N ILE A 235 22.54 8.18 -10.14
CA ILE A 235 22.65 8.57 -11.55
C ILE A 235 21.57 9.58 -11.95
N LEU A 236 20.31 9.30 -11.61
CA LEU A 236 19.18 10.12 -12.07
C LEU A 236 19.09 11.46 -11.35
N LEU A 237 19.44 11.50 -10.06
CA LEU A 237 19.43 12.71 -9.24
C LEU A 237 20.72 13.54 -9.40
N GLN A 238 21.74 12.99 -10.10
CA GLN A 238 23.06 13.61 -10.26
C GLN A 238 23.65 14.07 -8.91
N ILE A 239 23.54 13.21 -7.90
CA ILE A 239 23.87 13.56 -6.53
C ILE A 239 25.36 13.91 -6.43
N ASN A 240 25.64 15.14 -5.98
CA ASN A 240 26.99 15.50 -5.57
C ASN A 240 27.38 14.73 -4.28
N PRO A 241 28.64 14.28 -4.16
CA PRO A 241 29.15 13.70 -2.92
C PRO A 241 29.29 14.80 -1.84
N VAL A 242 28.17 15.22 -1.26
CA VAL A 242 28.13 16.04 -0.04
C VAL A 242 28.05 15.12 1.17
N GLU A 243 28.74 15.49 2.24
CA GLU A 243 28.81 14.74 3.50
C GLU A 243 27.41 14.43 4.08
N PRO A 244 27.22 13.23 4.65
CA PRO A 244 25.95 12.84 5.26
C PRO A 244 25.64 13.75 6.45
N ARG A 245 24.60 14.58 6.32
CA ARG A 245 24.06 15.33 7.47
C ARG A 245 23.34 14.36 8.39
N ARG A 246 23.92 14.11 9.57
CA ARG A 246 23.26 13.38 10.67
C ARG A 246 22.21 14.27 11.34
N VAL A 247 21.03 14.36 10.75
CA VAL A 247 19.85 14.86 11.49
C VAL A 247 18.70 13.88 11.25
N ARG A 248 18.28 13.20 12.32
CA ARG A 248 17.27 12.13 12.34
C ARG A 248 15.99 12.60 13.04
N ASN A 249 15.54 13.82 12.75
CA ASN A 249 14.24 14.26 13.26
C ASN A 249 13.18 13.87 12.26
N LEU A 250 12.30 12.99 12.69
CA LEU A 250 11.33 12.33 11.84
C LEU A 250 10.00 12.37 12.67
N MET A 251 8.83 12.61 12.04
CA MET A 251 7.48 12.56 12.64
C MET A 251 6.59 11.42 12.09
N ILE A 252 5.86 10.68 12.94
CA ILE A 252 4.82 9.74 12.50
C ILE A 252 3.51 10.49 12.29
N ALA A 253 2.94 10.43 11.08
CA ALA A 253 1.59 10.90 10.80
C ALA A 253 0.59 9.82 11.23
N ASP A 254 0.43 9.67 12.55
CA ASP A 254 -0.34 8.60 13.19
C ASP A 254 -1.82 8.57 12.78
N ASP A 255 -2.37 9.73 12.46
CA ASP A 255 -3.71 9.94 11.94
C ASP A 255 -3.89 9.32 10.55
N LEU A 256 -2.87 9.35 9.68
CA LEU A 256 -2.94 8.77 8.35
C LEU A 256 -3.02 7.24 8.35
N PHE A 257 -2.56 6.58 9.41
CA PHE A 257 -2.74 5.12 9.56
C PHE A 257 -4.18 4.73 9.84
N GLN A 258 -5.02 5.64 10.37
CA GLN A 258 -6.45 5.39 10.57
C GLN A 258 -7.20 5.24 9.23
N LEU A 259 -6.61 5.73 8.14
CA LEU A 259 -7.16 5.60 6.79
C LEU A 259 -6.83 4.26 6.13
N SER A 260 -5.88 3.49 6.68
CA SER A 260 -5.47 2.20 6.11
C SER A 260 -6.38 1.08 6.60
N LYS A 261 -6.74 0.15 5.69
CA LYS A 261 -7.37 -1.13 6.06
C LYS A 261 -6.36 -2.13 6.64
N VAL A 262 -5.06 -1.85 6.54
CA VAL A 262 -4.02 -2.71 7.11
C VAL A 262 -3.86 -2.35 8.60
N PRO A 263 -3.90 -3.33 9.53
CA PRO A 263 -3.78 -3.06 10.96
C PRO A 263 -2.52 -2.26 11.31
N LYS A 264 -2.71 -1.15 12.03
CA LYS A 264 -1.64 -0.26 12.50
C LYS A 264 -0.55 -1.02 13.25
N GLN A 265 -0.94 -2.00 14.07
CA GLN A 265 -0.03 -2.83 14.84
C GLN A 265 0.95 -3.64 13.98
N LYS A 266 0.61 -4.01 12.74
CA LYS A 266 1.53 -4.77 11.88
C LYS A 266 2.51 -3.87 11.14
N THR A 267 2.10 -2.66 10.76
CA THR A 267 2.96 -1.71 10.03
C THR A 267 3.81 -0.86 10.98
N VAL A 268 3.18 -0.24 11.98
CA VAL A 268 3.85 0.66 12.92
C VAL A 268 4.78 -0.08 13.87
N HIS A 269 4.43 -1.31 14.31
CA HIS A 269 5.32 -2.08 15.20
C HIS A 269 6.63 -2.49 14.53
N VAL A 270 6.55 -2.98 13.29
CA VAL A 270 7.74 -3.35 12.51
C VAL A 270 8.64 -2.15 12.35
N VAL A 271 8.08 -0.99 11.98
CA VAL A 271 8.88 0.21 11.79
C VAL A 271 9.43 0.70 13.13
N ASN A 272 8.61 0.85 14.18
CA ASN A 272 9.05 1.33 15.50
C ASN A 272 10.17 0.48 16.12
N LYS A 273 10.15 -0.84 15.93
CA LYS A 273 11.21 -1.73 16.43
C LYS A 273 12.56 -1.51 15.76
N VAL A 274 12.57 -1.17 14.48
CA VAL A 274 13.80 -0.87 13.73
C VAL A 274 14.23 0.58 13.93
N ALA A 275 13.24 1.43 14.15
CA ALA A 275 13.35 2.86 14.18
C ALA A 275 13.25 3.40 15.61
N GLU A 276 14.01 2.84 16.56
CA GLU A 276 13.96 3.29 17.97
C GLU A 276 14.18 4.79 18.16
N ASN A 277 14.59 5.54 17.13
CA ASN A 277 14.54 7.00 17.05
C ASN A 277 14.33 7.51 15.59
N LEU A 278 13.52 6.81 14.78
CA LEU A 278 13.16 7.22 13.40
C LEU A 278 11.62 7.18 13.28
N SER A 279 11.03 8.08 12.51
CA SER A 279 9.58 8.37 12.55
C SER A 279 9.13 9.13 11.30
N GLY A 280 8.47 8.62 10.28
CA GLY A 280 8.38 9.41 9.02
C GLY A 280 7.80 8.66 7.88
N PHE A 281 6.75 7.90 8.18
CA PHE A 281 6.19 6.95 7.26
C PHE A 281 4.68 6.96 7.36
N ILE A 282 4.04 6.63 6.25
CA ILE A 282 2.60 6.50 6.10
C ILE A 282 2.33 5.16 5.40
N PRO A 283 1.11 4.59 5.47
CA PRO A 283 0.74 3.52 4.55
C PRO A 283 0.95 4.00 3.10
N THR A 284 1.51 3.16 2.22
CA THR A 284 1.67 3.58 0.81
C THR A 284 0.32 3.72 0.11
N VAL A 285 -0.57 2.76 0.34
CA VAL A 285 -1.93 2.74 -0.19
C VAL A 285 -2.86 2.37 0.97
N ALA A 286 -4.06 2.95 0.98
CA ALA A 286 -5.04 2.75 2.04
C ALA A 286 -5.69 1.36 1.99
N ASP A 287 -5.76 0.77 0.79
CA ASP A 287 -6.52 -0.43 0.48
C ASP A 287 -5.64 -1.48 -0.20
N PRO A 288 -5.92 -2.78 -0.01
CA PRO A 288 -5.28 -3.84 -0.77
C PRO A 288 -5.60 -3.73 -2.27
N PRO A 289 -4.80 -4.37 -3.14
CA PRO A 289 -5.12 -4.50 -4.56
C PRO A 289 -6.56 -4.98 -4.78
N LEU A 290 -7.31 -4.29 -5.64
CA LEU A 290 -8.65 -4.74 -6.05
C LEU A 290 -8.56 -5.97 -6.97
N LYS A 291 -9.61 -6.79 -6.99
CA LYS A 291 -9.75 -7.85 -8.02
C LYS A 291 -9.86 -7.22 -9.41
N LEU A 292 -9.27 -7.87 -10.41
CA LEU A 292 -9.39 -7.43 -11.81
C LEU A 292 -10.86 -7.30 -12.22
N ASN A 293 -11.20 -6.28 -13.01
CA ASN A 293 -12.56 -5.99 -13.48
C ASN A 293 -13.59 -5.73 -12.36
N SER A 294 -13.16 -5.15 -11.22
CA SER A 294 -14.06 -4.74 -10.15
C SER A 294 -15.09 -3.70 -10.62
N LYS A 295 -16.26 -3.64 -9.95
CA LYS A 295 -17.35 -2.72 -10.31
C LYS A 295 -16.92 -1.25 -10.15
N LYS A 296 -17.37 -0.38 -11.07
CA LYS A 296 -17.04 1.06 -11.09
C LYS A 296 -17.29 1.82 -9.77
N ALA A 297 -18.33 1.47 -9.00
CA ALA A 297 -18.60 2.15 -7.73
C ALA A 297 -17.55 1.83 -6.63
N VAL A 298 -17.02 0.60 -6.61
CA VAL A 298 -15.93 0.21 -5.71
C VAL A 298 -14.62 0.91 -6.13
N PHE A 299 -14.51 1.23 -7.41
CA PHE A 299 -13.36 1.92 -7.99
C PHE A 299 -13.26 3.37 -7.52
N SER A 300 -14.36 4.14 -7.49
CA SER A 300 -14.33 5.54 -7.06
C SER A 300 -13.92 5.69 -5.60
N GLU A 301 -14.49 4.88 -4.70
CA GLU A 301 -14.13 4.91 -3.28
C GLU A 301 -12.66 4.51 -3.05
N PHE A 302 -12.16 3.52 -3.79
CA PHE A 302 -10.75 3.13 -3.78
C PHE A 302 -9.84 4.28 -4.23
N HIS A 303 -10.22 5.03 -5.28
CA HIS A 303 -9.43 6.18 -5.76
C HIS A 303 -9.37 7.29 -4.72
N ASP A 304 -10.51 7.68 -4.15
CA ASP A 304 -10.57 8.77 -3.16
C ASP A 304 -9.68 8.46 -1.95
N ARG A 305 -9.74 7.21 -1.46
CA ARG A 305 -8.91 6.75 -0.33
C ARG A 305 -7.43 6.67 -0.70
N ALA A 306 -7.09 6.11 -1.86
CA ALA A 306 -5.72 6.04 -2.33
C ALA A 306 -5.12 7.45 -2.49
N PHE A 307 -5.85 8.39 -3.11
CA PHE A 307 -5.40 9.76 -3.33
C PHE A 307 -5.21 10.55 -2.05
N THR A 308 -5.94 10.23 -0.97
CA THR A 308 -5.73 10.88 0.34
C THR A 308 -4.28 10.71 0.84
N LEU A 309 -3.68 9.53 0.64
CA LEU A 309 -2.29 9.28 1.02
C LEU A 309 -1.29 9.67 -0.07
N LEU A 310 -1.62 9.39 -1.33
CA LEU A 310 -0.71 9.58 -2.45
C LEU A 310 -0.51 11.06 -2.80
N SER A 311 -1.52 11.91 -2.58
CA SER A 311 -1.47 13.34 -2.90
C SER A 311 -0.46 14.11 -2.04
N ILE A 312 -0.07 13.61 -0.87
CA ILE A 312 0.83 14.32 0.05
C ILE A 312 2.15 14.68 -0.66
N ALA A 313 2.90 13.68 -1.14
CA ALA A 313 4.16 13.92 -1.86
C ALA A 313 3.94 14.54 -3.24
N SER A 314 2.82 14.22 -3.90
CA SER A 314 2.48 14.76 -5.22
C SER A 314 2.22 16.26 -5.20
N MET A 315 1.49 16.76 -4.22
CA MET A 315 1.12 18.18 -4.12
C MET A 315 2.19 19.01 -3.42
N SER A 316 2.93 18.43 -2.48
CA SER A 316 4.04 19.12 -1.79
C SER A 316 5.34 19.14 -2.59
N GLY A 317 5.47 18.27 -3.59
CA GLY A 317 6.70 18.06 -4.34
C GLY A 317 7.80 17.33 -3.55
N CYS A 318 7.48 16.77 -2.39
CA CYS A 318 8.36 15.95 -1.57
C CYS A 318 8.78 14.64 -2.26
N CYS A 319 9.92 14.10 -1.84
CA CYS A 319 10.35 12.76 -2.26
C CYS A 319 9.73 11.69 -1.35
N GLN A 320 9.47 10.52 -1.93
CA GLN A 320 8.80 9.43 -1.24
C GLN A 320 9.30 8.07 -1.74
N VAL A 321 9.53 7.16 -0.82
CA VAL A 321 9.97 5.79 -1.10
C VAL A 321 9.00 4.78 -0.50
N THR A 322 8.51 3.89 -1.34
CA THR A 322 7.67 2.74 -0.98
C THR A 322 8.56 1.57 -0.61
N VAL A 323 8.38 1.06 0.61
CA VAL A 323 9.14 -0.06 1.17
C VAL A 323 8.20 -1.22 1.51
N PRO A 324 8.35 -2.39 0.87
CA PRO A 324 7.53 -3.57 1.19
C PRO A 324 7.91 -4.13 2.57
N LEU A 325 6.90 -4.50 3.37
CA LEU A 325 7.04 -5.05 4.72
C LEU A 325 6.47 -6.47 4.84
N GLY A 326 6.24 -7.16 3.72
CA GLY A 326 5.68 -8.52 3.70
C GLY A 326 4.19 -8.55 3.35
N LYS A 327 3.43 -9.44 4.00
CA LYS A 327 2.02 -9.71 3.67
C LYS A 327 1.12 -9.72 4.91
N HIS A 328 -0.16 -9.37 4.71
CA HIS A 328 -1.25 -9.56 5.68
C HIS A 328 -2.47 -10.10 4.95
N GLU A 329 -3.01 -11.22 5.42
CA GLU A 329 -4.12 -11.93 4.75
C GLU A 329 -3.84 -12.15 3.25
N ASP A 330 -2.62 -12.60 2.94
CA ASP A 330 -2.06 -12.76 1.58
C ASP A 330 -1.86 -11.47 0.76
N PHE A 331 -2.34 -10.32 1.22
CA PHE A 331 -2.12 -9.03 0.56
C PHE A 331 -0.76 -8.42 0.89
N PRO A 332 -0.04 -7.86 -0.10
CA PRO A 332 1.21 -7.17 0.15
C PRO A 332 0.99 -5.92 0.99
N ILE A 333 1.89 -5.70 1.95
CA ILE A 333 1.92 -4.49 2.77
C ILE A 333 3.17 -3.71 2.43
N SER A 334 3.02 -2.40 2.33
CA SER A 334 4.16 -1.49 2.26
C SER A 334 3.91 -0.21 3.06
N VAL A 335 5.00 0.39 3.50
CA VAL A 335 5.01 1.73 4.09
C VAL A 335 5.77 2.66 3.17
N SER A 336 5.38 3.93 3.19
CA SER A 336 6.08 4.98 2.48
C SER A 336 6.84 5.84 3.46
N PHE A 337 8.14 6.07 3.23
CA PHE A 337 8.86 7.13 3.91
C PHE A 337 8.83 8.40 3.06
N ILE A 338 8.54 9.54 3.67
CA ILE A 338 8.46 10.84 2.99
C ILE A 338 9.52 11.77 3.59
N ALA A 339 10.26 12.46 2.72
CA ALA A 339 11.17 13.51 3.13
C ALA A 339 10.89 14.80 2.35
N PHE A 340 11.29 15.93 2.93
CA PHE A 340 11.07 17.25 2.36
C PHE A 340 11.67 17.37 0.94
N HIS A 341 11.14 18.29 0.15
CA HIS A 341 11.62 18.53 -1.21
C HIS A 341 13.15 18.78 -1.24
N GLY A 342 13.86 18.05 -2.10
CA GLY A 342 15.32 18.08 -2.23
C GLY A 342 16.08 17.19 -1.25
N ALA A 343 15.40 16.48 -0.35
CA ALA A 343 16.02 15.54 0.59
C ALA A 343 16.28 14.14 0.00
N ASP A 344 16.27 13.99 -1.32
CA ASP A 344 16.25 12.69 -1.99
C ASP A 344 17.43 11.80 -1.62
N LYS A 345 18.64 12.37 -1.61
CA LYS A 345 19.85 11.64 -1.21
C LYS A 345 19.70 11.09 0.21
N PHE A 346 19.27 11.95 1.14
CA PHE A 346 19.07 11.56 2.54
C PHE A 346 18.06 10.43 2.66
N LEU A 347 16.96 10.49 1.91
CA LEU A 347 15.92 9.46 1.94
C LEU A 347 16.44 8.12 1.37
N LEU A 348 17.17 8.15 0.25
CA LEU A 348 17.80 6.95 -0.34
C LEU A 348 18.84 6.32 0.59
N ASP A 349 19.74 7.13 1.16
CA ASP A 349 20.77 6.67 2.11
C ASP A 349 20.10 6.03 3.34
N THR A 350 19.08 6.70 3.89
CA THR A 350 18.34 6.21 5.06
C THR A 350 17.66 4.86 4.78
N VAL A 351 17.02 4.71 3.62
CA VAL A 351 16.39 3.43 3.26
C VAL A 351 17.44 2.33 3.06
N LEU A 352 18.54 2.62 2.38
CA LEU A 352 19.61 1.64 2.18
C LEU A 352 20.14 1.12 3.52
N ASP A 353 20.37 2.00 4.48
CA ASP A 353 20.86 1.66 5.82
C ASP A 353 19.82 0.87 6.63
N MET A 354 18.54 1.25 6.57
CA MET A 354 17.47 0.64 7.38
C MET A 354 16.90 -0.66 6.80
N TYR A 355 17.00 -0.87 5.49
CA TYR A 355 16.27 -1.93 4.80
C TYR A 355 16.52 -3.34 5.36
N PRO A 356 17.77 -3.77 5.65
CA PRO A 356 18.02 -5.09 6.22
C PRO A 356 17.25 -5.33 7.53
N SER A 357 17.31 -4.35 8.44
CA SER A 357 16.63 -4.41 9.73
C SER A 357 15.10 -4.40 9.59
N LEU A 358 14.57 -3.62 8.63
CA LEU A 358 13.13 -3.61 8.30
C LEU A 358 12.65 -4.99 7.82
N GLN A 359 13.41 -5.63 6.93
CA GLN A 359 13.05 -6.97 6.44
C GLN A 359 13.15 -8.03 7.55
N GLU A 360 14.16 -7.94 8.42
CA GLU A 360 14.31 -8.83 9.57
C GLU A 360 13.11 -8.71 10.51
N GLN A 361 12.74 -7.50 10.94
CA GLN A 361 11.59 -7.32 11.85
C GLN A 361 10.24 -7.66 11.21
N ALA A 362 10.08 -7.41 9.91
CA ALA A 362 8.93 -7.86 9.14
C ALA A 362 8.81 -9.40 9.20
N SER A 363 9.92 -10.11 8.98
CA SER A 363 9.95 -11.58 9.01
C SER A 363 9.68 -12.16 10.40
N ILE A 364 10.19 -11.52 11.46
CA ILE A 364 9.92 -11.92 12.85
C ILE A 364 8.43 -11.75 13.16
N THR A 365 7.83 -10.63 12.75
CA THR A 365 6.42 -10.32 13.00
C THR A 365 5.48 -11.23 12.18
N SER A 366 5.89 -11.67 10.99
CA SER A 366 5.12 -12.65 10.21
C SER A 366 5.20 -14.07 10.78
N ASN A 367 6.31 -14.42 11.46
CA ASN A 367 6.54 -15.76 12.02
C ASN A 367 6.04 -15.92 13.46
N SER A 368 5.78 -14.83 14.18
CA SER A 368 5.07 -14.91 15.46
C SER A 368 3.63 -15.36 15.23
N LEU A 369 3.12 -16.26 16.09
CA LEU A 369 1.70 -16.64 16.14
C LEU A 369 0.83 -15.38 16.01
N PRO A 370 -0.28 -15.43 15.24
CA PRO A 370 -1.17 -14.28 15.14
C PRO A 370 -1.50 -13.84 16.56
N LEU A 371 -1.13 -12.60 16.90
CA LEU A 371 -1.77 -11.93 18.02
C LEU A 371 -3.28 -12.07 17.76
N PRO A 372 -4.08 -12.57 18.72
CA PRO A 372 -5.46 -12.92 18.47
C PRO A 372 -6.18 -11.79 17.74
N ASP A 373 -6.70 -12.08 16.54
CA ASP A 373 -7.47 -11.13 15.74
C ASP A 373 -8.67 -10.67 16.57
N THR A 374 -8.59 -9.42 17.02
CA THR A 374 -9.58 -8.74 17.85
C THR A 374 -9.77 -7.29 17.37
N ASN A 375 -9.46 -7.03 16.10
CA ASN A 375 -9.19 -5.69 15.56
C ASN A 375 -10.32 -5.07 14.71
N GLY A 376 -11.54 -5.58 14.76
CA GLY A 376 -12.71 -4.86 14.20
C GLY A 376 -13.33 -3.89 15.21
N ASP A 377 -13.50 -4.35 16.45
CA ASP A 377 -14.29 -3.63 17.46
C ASP A 377 -13.42 -2.98 18.56
N MET A 378 -12.18 -3.44 18.78
CA MET A 378 -11.32 -2.94 19.87
C MET A 378 -10.84 -1.49 19.68
N ASP A 379 -10.51 -1.04 18.47
CA ASP A 379 -9.97 0.32 18.29
C ASP A 379 -11.05 1.40 18.45
N ALA A 380 -12.29 1.11 18.01
CA ALA A 380 -13.42 2.00 18.24
C ALA A 380 -13.86 2.00 19.71
N SER A 381 -13.87 0.85 20.38
CA SER A 381 -14.20 0.76 21.81
C SER A 381 -13.14 1.44 22.69
N GLU A 382 -11.85 1.33 22.35
CA GLU A 382 -10.76 2.02 23.05
C GLU A 382 -10.80 3.54 22.83
N LEU A 383 -11.11 4.01 21.62
CA LEU A 383 -11.33 5.44 21.36
C LEU A 383 -12.52 5.99 22.16
N LEU A 384 -13.63 5.24 22.22
CA LEU A 384 -14.79 5.61 23.04
C LEU A 384 -14.46 5.60 24.53
N LYS A 385 -13.65 4.65 25.00
CA LYS A 385 -13.12 4.63 26.37
C LYS A 385 -12.29 5.89 26.65
N GLU A 386 -11.41 6.31 25.75
CA GLU A 386 -10.63 7.55 25.95
C GLU A 386 -11.49 8.81 25.93
N LYS A 387 -12.51 8.89 25.06
CA LYS A 387 -13.53 9.96 25.11
C LYS A 387 -14.30 9.95 26.44
N GLY A 388 -14.64 8.77 26.94
CA GLY A 388 -15.24 8.59 28.27
C GLY A 388 -14.33 9.07 29.39
N ASN A 389 -13.04 8.74 29.34
CA ASN A 389 -12.03 9.17 30.31
C ASN A 389 -11.89 10.71 30.32
N ALA A 390 -11.86 11.33 29.13
CA ALA A 390 -11.79 12.78 28.99
C ALA A 390 -13.05 13.47 29.53
N ALA A 391 -14.25 12.94 29.23
CA ALA A 391 -15.51 13.44 29.76
C ALA A 391 -15.59 13.29 31.29
N PHE A 392 -15.10 12.18 31.84
CA PHE A 392 -15.02 11.94 33.28
C PHE A 392 -14.08 12.95 33.96
N LYS A 393 -12.87 13.19 33.41
CA LYS A 393 -11.96 14.24 33.92
C LYS A 393 -12.60 15.64 33.84
N GLY A 394 -13.39 15.89 32.80
CA GLY A 394 -14.15 17.13 32.62
C GLY A 394 -15.42 17.23 33.48
N ARG A 395 -15.67 16.29 34.40
CA ARG A 395 -16.89 16.21 35.25
C ARG A 395 -18.21 16.12 34.47
N GLN A 396 -18.17 15.68 33.21
CA GLN A 396 -19.34 15.48 32.36
C GLN A 396 -19.83 14.03 32.47
N TRP A 397 -20.35 13.68 33.65
CA TRP A 397 -20.63 12.28 34.04
C TRP A 397 -21.61 11.57 33.10
N ASN A 398 -22.71 12.22 32.71
CA ASN A 398 -23.69 11.63 31.78
C ASN A 398 -23.07 11.34 30.39
N LYS A 399 -22.18 12.20 29.89
CA LYS A 399 -21.47 11.93 28.63
C LYS A 399 -20.46 10.80 28.79
N ALA A 400 -19.77 10.73 29.92
CA ALA A 400 -18.85 9.62 30.20
C ALA A 400 -19.60 8.28 30.22
N VAL A 401 -20.78 8.21 30.87
CA VAL A 401 -21.64 7.03 30.86
C VAL A 401 -22.03 6.61 29.44
N ASN A 402 -22.44 7.57 28.59
CA ASN A 402 -22.81 7.28 27.21
C ASN A 402 -21.62 6.71 26.41
N TYR A 403 -20.45 7.34 26.50
CA TYR A 403 -19.26 6.85 25.78
C TYR A 403 -18.82 5.45 26.23
N TYR A 404 -18.83 5.16 27.55
CA TYR A 404 -18.54 3.81 28.01
C TYR A 404 -19.62 2.80 27.61
N THR A 405 -20.89 3.22 27.53
CA THR A 405 -21.98 2.35 27.08
C THR A 405 -21.81 1.97 25.62
N GLU A 406 -21.45 2.91 24.76
CA GLU A 406 -21.09 2.61 23.37
C GLU A 406 -19.83 1.74 23.28
N ALA A 407 -18.81 1.99 24.12
CA ALA A 407 -17.62 1.13 24.17
C ALA A 407 -17.96 -0.33 24.57
N ILE A 408 -18.89 -0.51 25.50
CA ILE A 408 -19.37 -1.83 25.94
C ILE A 408 -20.12 -2.55 24.82
N LYS A 409 -20.98 -1.85 24.05
CA LYS A 409 -21.69 -2.45 22.91
C LYS A 409 -20.73 -3.01 21.86
N LEU A 410 -19.57 -2.38 21.70
CA LEU A 410 -18.54 -2.83 20.76
C LEU A 410 -17.69 -3.95 21.35
N ASN A 411 -17.37 -3.91 22.64
CA ASN A 411 -16.62 -4.98 23.29
C ASN A 411 -17.09 -5.21 24.74
N GLU A 412 -17.96 -6.21 24.88
CA GLU A 412 -18.56 -6.62 26.16
C GLU A 412 -17.62 -7.42 27.07
N THR A 413 -16.43 -7.79 26.59
CA THR A 413 -15.49 -8.64 27.35
C THR A 413 -14.47 -7.83 28.17
N ASN A 414 -14.40 -6.51 27.97
CA ASN A 414 -13.44 -5.66 28.67
C ASN A 414 -13.96 -5.16 30.04
N ALA A 415 -13.42 -5.73 31.11
CA ALA A 415 -13.76 -5.37 32.49
C ALA A 415 -13.55 -3.87 32.81
N THR A 416 -12.63 -3.20 32.12
CA THR A 416 -12.28 -1.79 32.36
C THR A 416 -13.43 -0.86 32.00
N TYR A 417 -14.19 -1.14 30.95
CA TYR A 417 -15.29 -0.28 30.51
C TYR A 417 -16.41 -0.24 31.54
N TYR A 418 -16.83 -1.42 32.01
CA TYR A 418 -17.80 -1.54 33.10
C TYR A 418 -17.28 -0.88 34.38
N CYS A 419 -16.02 -1.11 34.74
CA CYS A 419 -15.43 -0.50 35.93
C CYS A 419 -15.42 1.04 35.84
N ASN A 420 -15.08 1.62 34.67
CA ASN A 420 -15.04 3.07 34.46
C ASN A 420 -16.44 3.69 34.36
N ARG A 421 -17.41 2.99 33.75
CA ARG A 421 -18.82 3.41 33.76
C ARG A 421 -19.41 3.39 35.17
N ALA A 422 -19.08 2.39 35.98
CA ALA A 422 -19.46 2.34 37.39
C ALA A 422 -18.90 3.54 38.18
N ALA A 423 -17.68 4.00 37.87
CA ALA A 423 -17.15 5.21 38.49
C ALA A 423 -17.99 6.45 38.14
N ALA A 424 -18.43 6.59 36.89
CA ALA A 424 -19.32 7.67 36.48
C ALA A 424 -20.70 7.59 37.15
N TYR A 425 -21.24 6.37 37.33
CA TYR A 425 -22.49 6.16 38.07
C TYR A 425 -22.37 6.50 39.56
N LEU A 426 -21.23 6.22 40.20
CA LEU A 426 -20.99 6.63 41.59
C LEU A 426 -21.03 8.15 41.74
N GLU A 427 -20.40 8.90 40.82
CA GLU A 427 -20.45 10.37 40.83
C GLU A 427 -21.86 10.94 40.54
N LEU A 428 -22.71 10.18 39.84
CA LEU A 428 -24.11 10.52 39.59
C LEU A 428 -25.06 10.11 40.72
N GLY A 429 -24.59 9.35 41.72
CA GLY A 429 -25.44 8.77 42.78
C GLY A 429 -26.28 7.57 42.33
N CYS A 430 -26.01 7.01 41.15
CA CYS A 430 -26.67 5.83 40.59
C CYS A 430 -26.05 4.55 41.15
N PHE A 431 -26.20 4.32 42.47
CA PHE A 431 -25.48 3.26 43.19
C PHE A 431 -25.87 1.84 42.75
N GLN A 432 -27.13 1.61 42.37
CA GLN A 432 -27.59 0.31 41.89
C GLN A 432 -26.86 -0.09 40.60
N GLN A 433 -26.86 0.80 39.59
CA GLN A 433 -26.17 0.56 38.32
C GLN A 433 -24.66 0.42 38.51
N ALA A 434 -24.05 1.21 39.41
CA ALA A 434 -22.64 1.09 39.73
C ALA A 434 -22.28 -0.29 40.31
N ALA A 435 -23.13 -0.85 41.18
CA ALA A 435 -22.91 -2.17 41.78
C ALA A 435 -23.06 -3.32 40.75
N GLU A 436 -24.00 -3.19 39.82
CA GLU A 436 -24.20 -4.13 38.71
C GLU A 436 -23.00 -4.14 37.75
N ASP A 437 -22.56 -2.97 37.30
CA ASP A 437 -21.40 -2.83 36.42
C ASP A 437 -20.12 -3.34 37.08
N CYS A 438 -19.90 -3.06 38.37
CA CYS A 438 -18.75 -3.62 39.08
C CYS A 438 -18.84 -5.14 39.21
N SER A 439 -20.04 -5.71 39.38
CA SER A 439 -20.22 -7.16 39.42
C SER A 439 -19.91 -7.82 38.08
N LYS A 440 -20.31 -7.18 36.97
CA LYS A 440 -19.92 -7.61 35.63
C LYS A 440 -18.41 -7.48 35.40
N ALA A 441 -17.79 -6.38 35.84
CA ALA A 441 -16.33 -6.19 35.76
C ALA A 441 -15.55 -7.27 36.53
N ILE A 442 -16.01 -7.66 37.72
CA ILE A 442 -15.40 -8.71 38.54
C ILE A 442 -15.59 -10.10 37.92
N LEU A 443 -16.74 -10.33 37.27
CA LEU A 443 -16.99 -11.58 36.54
C LEU A 443 -15.99 -11.76 35.39
N LEU A 444 -15.67 -10.67 34.69
CA LEU A 444 -14.71 -10.64 33.58
C LEU A 444 -13.25 -10.67 34.06
N ASP A 445 -12.92 -9.93 35.12
CA ASP A 445 -11.60 -9.89 35.73
C ASP A 445 -11.68 -9.94 37.26
N LYS A 446 -11.47 -11.14 37.81
CA LYS A 446 -11.47 -11.40 39.26
C LYS A 446 -10.32 -10.72 40.01
N LYS A 447 -9.29 -10.21 39.32
CA LYS A 447 -8.16 -9.49 39.93
C LYS A 447 -8.34 -7.97 39.92
N ASN A 448 -9.47 -7.46 39.43
CA ASN A 448 -9.73 -6.03 39.32
C ASN A 448 -10.05 -5.38 40.68
N VAL A 449 -9.02 -4.94 41.39
CA VAL A 449 -9.14 -4.31 42.72
C VAL A 449 -10.07 -3.09 42.71
N LYS A 450 -10.01 -2.27 41.66
CA LYS A 450 -10.85 -1.06 41.52
C LYS A 450 -12.34 -1.41 41.46
N ALA A 451 -12.70 -2.51 40.81
CA ALA A 451 -14.08 -2.96 40.74
C ALA A 451 -14.61 -3.40 42.12
N TYR A 452 -13.81 -4.10 42.93
CA TYR A 452 -14.16 -4.43 44.31
C TYR A 452 -14.32 -3.17 45.18
N LEU A 453 -13.39 -2.22 45.08
CA LEU A 453 -13.48 -0.95 45.81
C LEU A 453 -14.74 -0.16 45.44
N ARG A 454 -15.02 0.00 44.14
CA ARG A 454 -16.17 0.73 43.62
C ARG A 454 -17.49 0.05 43.99
N ARG A 455 -17.56 -1.29 43.93
CA ARG A 455 -18.74 -2.05 44.36
C ARG A 455 -18.98 -1.95 45.86
N GLY A 456 -17.92 -2.02 46.67
CA GLY A 456 -17.99 -1.81 48.10
C GLY A 456 -18.57 -0.44 48.46
N THR A 457 -18.09 0.62 47.80
CA THR A 457 -18.63 1.97 47.95
C THR A 457 -20.10 2.06 47.52
N ALA A 458 -20.46 1.49 46.37
CA ALA A 458 -21.85 1.49 45.89
C ALA A 458 -22.79 0.77 46.87
N ARG A 459 -22.38 -0.41 47.37
CA ARG A 459 -23.15 -1.21 48.33
C ARG A 459 -23.28 -0.54 49.69
N GLU A 460 -22.24 0.15 50.14
CA GLU A 460 -22.31 0.97 51.36
C GLU A 460 -23.34 2.10 51.21
N SER A 461 -23.36 2.79 50.06
CA SER A 461 -24.38 3.80 49.75
C SER A 461 -25.80 3.23 49.62
N LEU A 462 -25.93 1.93 49.31
CA LEU A 462 -27.20 1.18 49.30
C LEU A 462 -27.55 0.55 50.66
N LEU A 463 -26.76 0.82 51.72
CA LEU A 463 -26.92 0.27 53.08
C LEU A 463 -26.70 -1.27 53.18
N CYS A 464 -26.10 -1.89 52.16
CA CYS A 464 -25.70 -3.29 52.14
C CYS A 464 -24.32 -3.47 52.79
N TYR A 465 -24.24 -3.20 54.09
CA TYR A 465 -22.97 -3.07 54.81
C TYR A 465 -22.16 -4.38 54.90
N LYS A 466 -22.83 -5.53 55.00
CA LYS A 466 -22.17 -6.84 55.09
C LYS A 466 -21.45 -7.18 53.79
N GLU A 467 -22.13 -6.98 52.66
CA GLU A 467 -21.61 -7.22 51.32
C GLU A 467 -20.53 -6.21 50.95
N ALA A 468 -20.68 -4.95 51.36
CA ALA A 468 -19.67 -3.91 51.18
C ALA A 468 -18.36 -4.27 51.92
N ALA A 469 -18.45 -4.70 53.18
CA ALA A 469 -17.29 -5.13 53.96
C ALA A 469 -16.58 -6.34 53.33
N GLN A 470 -17.33 -7.28 52.75
CA GLN A 470 -16.75 -8.42 52.01
C GLN A 470 -15.97 -7.97 50.78
N ASP A 471 -16.47 -7.00 50.02
CA ASP A 471 -15.78 -6.46 48.84
C ASP A 471 -14.48 -5.75 49.24
N PHE A 472 -14.49 -4.92 50.28
CA PHE A 472 -13.26 -4.28 50.78
C PHE A 472 -12.26 -5.29 51.34
N LYS A 473 -12.73 -6.34 52.01
CA LYS A 473 -11.86 -7.44 52.47
C LYS A 473 -11.22 -8.17 51.29
N HIS A 474 -11.96 -8.44 50.22
CA HIS A 474 -11.38 -9.04 49.00
C HIS A 474 -10.37 -8.10 48.33
N ALA A 475 -10.66 -6.80 48.26
CA ALA A 475 -9.70 -5.81 47.76
C ALA A 475 -8.38 -5.83 48.56
N LEU A 476 -8.43 -6.04 49.88
CA LEU A 476 -7.24 -6.21 50.73
C LEU A 476 -6.52 -7.55 50.55
N VAL A 477 -7.21 -8.61 50.13
CA VAL A 477 -6.53 -9.87 49.76
C VAL A 477 -5.69 -9.65 48.49
N LEU A 478 -6.21 -8.88 47.53
CA LEU A 478 -5.51 -8.56 46.28
C LEU A 478 -4.43 -7.48 46.48
N GLU A 479 -4.70 -6.45 47.27
CA GLU A 479 -3.78 -5.35 47.61
C GLU A 479 -3.77 -5.10 49.14
N PRO A 480 -2.92 -5.82 49.91
CA PRO A 480 -2.91 -5.73 51.38
C PRO A 480 -2.59 -4.35 51.95
N GLN A 481 -1.89 -3.51 51.18
CA GLN A 481 -1.50 -2.16 51.59
C GLN A 481 -2.50 -1.08 51.15
N ASN A 482 -3.66 -1.45 50.59
CA ASN A 482 -4.64 -0.49 50.11
C ASN A 482 -5.32 0.26 51.28
N LYS A 483 -4.91 1.52 51.49
CA LYS A 483 -5.38 2.36 52.61
C LYS A 483 -6.89 2.59 52.60
N VAL A 484 -7.48 2.74 51.40
CA VAL A 484 -8.92 3.02 51.23
C VAL A 484 -9.73 1.81 51.68
N ALA A 485 -9.38 0.61 51.19
CA ALA A 485 -10.05 -0.63 51.59
C ALA A 485 -9.92 -0.89 53.10
N ASN A 486 -8.73 -0.65 53.66
CA ASN A 486 -8.46 -0.87 55.10
C ASN A 486 -9.32 0.03 55.99
N LEU A 487 -9.43 1.32 55.63
CA LEU A 487 -10.23 2.27 56.38
C LEU A 487 -11.74 1.96 56.26
N ALA A 488 -12.21 1.64 55.05
CA ALA A 488 -13.61 1.32 54.79
C ALA A 488 -14.05 0.01 55.49
N GLU A 489 -13.24 -1.05 55.42
CA GLU A 489 -13.54 -2.33 56.09
C GLU A 489 -13.61 -2.15 57.62
N LYS A 490 -12.64 -1.44 58.22
CA LYS A 490 -12.65 -1.16 59.67
C LYS A 490 -13.84 -0.33 60.10
N ARG A 491 -14.21 0.68 59.29
CA ARG A 491 -15.39 1.53 59.55
C ARG A 491 -16.66 0.68 59.55
N LEU A 492 -16.87 -0.10 58.50
CA LEU A 492 -18.06 -0.94 58.35
C LEU A 492 -18.13 -2.01 59.43
N ARG A 493 -17.00 -2.61 59.80
CA ARG A 493 -16.94 -3.61 60.87
C ARG A 493 -17.38 -3.04 62.23
N LYS A 494 -17.01 -1.80 62.55
CA LYS A 494 -17.47 -1.09 63.77
C LYS A 494 -18.95 -0.72 63.72
N LEU A 495 -19.48 -0.49 62.52
CA LEU A 495 -20.88 -0.10 62.32
C LEU A 495 -21.83 -1.30 62.41
N MET A 496 -21.29 -2.51 62.21
CA MET A 496 -22.02 -3.79 62.28
C MET A 496 -21.81 -4.56 63.60
N SER A 497 -20.88 -4.12 64.44
CA SER A 497 -20.65 -4.63 65.81
C SER A 497 -21.53 -3.88 66.79
#